data_AF-A0A7C1QV24-F1
#
_entry.id   AF-A0A7C1QV24-F1
#
_cell.length_a   1.000
_cell.length_b   1.000
_cell.length_c   1.000
_cell.angle_alpha   90.00
_cell.angle_beta   90.00
_cell.angle_gamma   90.00
#
_symmetry.space_group_name_H-M   'P 1'
#
loop_
_entity.id
_entity.type
_entity.pdbx_description
1 polymer ?
#
loop_
_entity_poly.entity_id
_entity_poly.type
_entity_poly.pdbx_seq_one_letter_code
_entity_poly.pdbx_strand_id
1 'polypeptide(L)' 'MNRKIDTSAQFIEFYKKKGDYLVSLAENHFMNVEYRKSLELLNQAHGMYKKGNYTELVEKTKQRFLEIKEKYFKKKSS' A
#
# COMPACT_ATOMS: atom_id res chain seq x y z
N MET A 1 28.25 1.39 -26.74
CA MET A 1 26.92 1.92 -26.36
C MET A 1 26.92 2.18 -24.86
N ASN A 2 26.92 3.43 -24.43
CA ASN A 2 26.89 3.79 -23.01
C ASN A 2 25.42 3.89 -22.57
N ARG A 3 24.83 2.78 -22.12
CA ARG A 3 23.47 2.80 -21.52
C ARG A 3 23.59 3.54 -20.20
N LYS A 4 23.23 4.82 -20.16
CA LYS A 4 23.03 5.54 -18.89
C LYS A 4 21.90 4.80 -18.17
N ILE A 5 22.25 4.12 -17.09
CA ILE A 5 21.28 3.51 -16.19
C ILE A 5 20.54 4.68 -15.54
N ASP A 6 19.27 4.88 -15.91
CA ASP A 6 18.40 5.82 -15.22
C ASP A 6 17.97 5.17 -13.91
N THR A 7 18.83 5.32 -12.90
CA THR A 7 18.62 4.79 -11.56
C THR A 7 17.33 5.36 -10.95
N SER A 8 16.97 6.60 -11.28
CA SER A 8 15.74 7.24 -10.80
C SER A 8 14.49 6.49 -11.28
N ALA A 9 14.42 6.14 -12.56
CA ALA A 9 13.31 5.34 -13.11
C ALA A 9 13.24 3.94 -12.47
N GLN A 10 14.40 3.30 -12.27
CA GLN A 10 14.48 1.97 -11.64
C GLN A 10 14.02 2.00 -10.16
N PHE A 11 14.38 3.04 -9.41
CA PHE A 11 13.93 3.22 -8.03
C PHE A 11 12.43 3.50 -7.93
N ILE A 12 11.89 4.31 -8.85
CA ILE A 12 10.45 4.57 -8.94
C ILE A 12 9.70 3.26 -9.21
N GLU A 13 10.15 2.44 -10.16
CA GLU A 13 9.52 1.14 -10.43
C GLU A 13 9.66 0.17 -9.24
N PHE A 14 10.81 0.16 -8.55
CA PHE A 14 11.02 -0.64 -7.35
C PHE A 14 10.00 -0.32 -6.25
N TYR A 15 9.75 0.98 -6.00
CA TYR A 15 8.74 1.38 -5.01
C TYR A 15 7.34 0.93 -5.40
N LYS A 16 6.99 0.97 -6.69
CA LYS A 16 5.71 0.44 -7.18
C LYS A 16 5.58 -1.04 -6.89
N LYS A 17 6.56 -1.85 -7.32
CA LYS A 17 6.54 -3.31 -7.14
C LYS A 17 6.46 -3.70 -5.67
N LYS A 18 7.19 -3.00 -4.81
CA LYS A 18 7.14 -3.24 -3.36
C LYS A 18 5.78 -2.86 -2.77
N GLY A 19 5.18 -1.75 -3.21
CA GLY A 19 3.81 -1.38 -2.85
C GLY A 19 2.79 -2.44 -3.29
N ASP A 20 2.85 -2.88 -4.55
CA ASP A 20 1.91 -3.86 -5.14
C ASP A 20 1.97 -5.19 -4.37
N TYR A 21 3.17 -5.62 -3.99
CA TYR A 21 3.40 -6.81 -3.14
C TYR A 21 2.75 -6.66 -1.76
N LEU A 22 2.97 -5.51 -1.10
CA LEU A 22 2.41 -5.25 0.23
C LEU A 22 0.88 -5.19 0.21
N VAL A 23 0.27 -4.64 -0.85
CA VAL A 23 -1.19 -4.66 -1.03
C VAL A 23 -1.70 -6.09 -1.19
N SER A 24 -1.05 -6.89 -2.04
CA SER A 24 -1.43 -8.30 -2.22
C SER A 24 -1.37 -9.08 -0.89
N LEU A 25 -0.32 -8.85 -0.09
CA LEU A 25 -0.18 -9.47 1.22
C LEU A 25 -1.24 -8.95 2.20
N ALA A 26 -1.57 -7.66 2.17
CA ALA A 26 -2.61 -7.07 3.01
C ALA A 26 -3.99 -7.67 2.71
N GLU A 27 -4.31 -7.95 1.45
CA GLU A 27 -5.56 -8.60 1.06
C GLU A 27 -5.59 -10.07 1.53
N ASN A 28 -4.47 -10.80 1.49
CA ASN A 28 -4.41 -12.14 2.08
C ASN A 28 -4.73 -12.12 3.59
N HIS A 29 -4.13 -11.18 4.33
CA HIS A 29 -4.45 -11.00 5.75
C HIS A 29 -5.90 -10.57 5.98
N PHE A 30 -6.46 -9.74 5.09
CA PHE A 30 -7.87 -9.34 5.15
C PHE A 30 -8.79 -10.56 4.99
N MET A 31 -8.53 -11.43 4.00
CA MET A 31 -9.28 -12.67 3.78
C MET A 31 -9.18 -13.64 4.96
N ASN A 32 -8.05 -13.62 5.67
CA ASN A 32 -7.84 -14.40 6.90
C ASN A 32 -8.38 -13.71 8.17
N VAL A 33 -9.16 -12.63 8.05
CA VAL A 33 -9.77 -11.89 9.18
C VAL A 33 -8.70 -11.24 10.09
N GLU A 34 -7.46 -11.14 9.63
CA GLU A 34 -6.34 -10.49 10.34
C GLU A 34 -6.28 -8.99 10.03
N TYR A 35 -7.38 -8.28 10.28
CA TYR A 35 -7.57 -6.89 9.82
C TYR A 35 -6.51 -5.91 10.32
N ARG A 36 -5.96 -6.11 11.52
CA ARG A 36 -4.91 -5.25 12.06
C ARG A 36 -3.63 -5.34 11.23
N LYS A 37 -3.22 -6.56 10.87
CA LYS A 37 -2.06 -6.81 10.00
C LYS A 37 -2.30 -6.26 8.59
N SER A 38 -3.52 -6.44 8.07
CA SER A 38 -3.92 -5.85 6.78
C SER A 38 -3.73 -4.33 6.78
N LEU A 39 -4.21 -3.62 7.81
CA LEU A 39 -4.02 -2.16 7.95
C LEU A 39 -2.54 -1.75 8.05
N GLU A 40 -1.73 -2.49 8.81
CA GLU A 40 -0.28 -2.22 8.93
C GLU A 40 0.44 -2.32 7.58
N LEU A 41 0.10 -3.33 6.78
CA LEU A 41 0.67 -3.54 5.44
C LEU A 41 0.19 -2.49 4.44
N LEU A 42 -1.09 -2.12 4.46
CA LEU A 42 -1.62 -1.02 3.63
C LEU A 42 -0.92 0.31 3.93
N ASN A 43 -0.64 0.59 5.20
CA ASN A 43 0.11 1.80 5.58
C ASN A 43 1.55 1.78 5.03
N GLN A 44 2.21 0.62 5.03
CA GLN A 44 3.53 0.47 4.41
C GLN A 44 3.47 0.63 2.88
N ALA A 45 2.47 0.03 2.22
CA ALA A 45 2.28 0.15 0.77
C ALA A 45 2.06 1.61 0.36
N HIS A 46 1.22 2.34 1.10
CA HIS A 46 0.99 3.77 0.92
C HIS A 46 2.31 4.58 0.99
N GLY A 47 3.19 4.25 1.94
CA GLY A 47 4.52 4.86 2.03
C GLY A 47 5.42 4.55 0.83
N MET A 48 5.34 3.35 0.25
CA MET A 48 6.09 3.00 -0.96
C MET A 48 5.59 3.79 -2.17
N TYR A 49 4.28 3.83 -2.39
CA TYR A 49 3.70 4.58 -3.51
C TYR A 49 4.01 6.09 -3.43
N LYS A 50 4.04 6.67 -2.22
CA LYS A 50 4.48 8.06 -2.03
C LYS A 50 5.93 8.27 -2.47
N LYS A 51 6.85 7.35 -2.14
CA LYS A 51 8.26 7.43 -2.55
C LYS A 51 8.45 7.30 -4.07
N GLY A 52 7.59 6.51 -4.71
CA GLY A 52 7.57 6.37 -6.17
C GLY A 52 6.72 7.42 -6.91
N ASN A 53 6.14 8.40 -6.20
CA ASN A 53 5.24 9.42 -6.74
C ASN A 53 4.01 8.87 -7.50
N TYR A 54 3.49 7.71 -7.10
CA TYR A 54 2.28 7.09 -7.68
C TYR A 54 1.01 7.59 -6.98
N THR A 55 0.64 8.83 -7.23
CA THR A 55 -0.48 9.53 -6.55
C THR A 55 -1.80 8.76 -6.57
N GLU A 56 -2.14 8.11 -7.68
CA GLU A 56 -3.36 7.31 -7.79
C GLU A 56 -3.34 6.10 -6.86
N LEU A 57 -2.20 5.38 -6.78
CA LEU A 57 -2.04 4.22 -5.91
C LEU A 57 -1.99 4.63 -4.43
N VAL A 58 -1.42 5.79 -4.12
CA VAL A 58 -1.47 6.39 -2.78
C VAL A 58 -2.92 6.57 -2.34
N GLU A 59 -3.76 7.21 -3.15
CA GLU A 59 -5.14 7.49 -2.76
C GLU A 59 -5.98 6.21 -2.69
N LYS A 60 -5.85 5.30 -3.66
CA LYS A 60 -6.52 3.98 -3.62
C LYS A 60 -6.18 3.20 -2.36
N THR A 61 -4.89 3.15 -1.99
CA THR A 61 -4.44 2.43 -0.78
C THR A 61 -4.96 3.07 0.50
N LYS A 62 -4.99 4.40 0.54
CA LYS A 62 -5.53 5.16 1.67
C LYS A 62 -7.04 4.94 1.82
N GLN A 63 -7.80 4.95 0.72
CA GLN A 63 -9.23 4.65 0.73
C GLN A 63 -9.49 3.25 1.28
N ARG A 64 -8.79 2.23 0.78
CA ARG A 64 -8.88 0.85 1.27
C ARG A 64 -8.58 0.73 2.77
N PHE A 65 -7.55 1.42 3.24
CA PHE A 65 -7.21 1.47 4.67
C PHE A 65 -8.38 2.04 5.50
N LEU A 66 -8.96 3.16 5.05
CA LEU A 66 -10.07 3.81 5.75
C LEU A 66 -11.31 2.92 5.77
N GLU A 67 -11.67 2.28 4.66
CA GLU A 67 -12.80 1.35 4.58
C GLU A 67 -12.70 0.22 5.62
N ILE A 68 -11.53 -0.43 5.69
CA ILE A 68 -11.30 -1.52 6.66
C ILE A 68 -11.35 -0.97 8.09
N LYS A 69 -10.71 0.17 8.34
CA LYS A 69 -10.70 0.80 9.67
C LYS A 69 -12.11 1.17 10.13
N GLU A 70 -12.91 1.78 9.27
CA GLU A 70 -14.27 2.19 9.58
C GLU A 70 -15.20 1.00 9.79
N LYS A 71 -15.09 -0.03 8.94
CA LYS A 71 -15.97 -1.20 9.00
C LYS A 71 -15.68 -2.11 10.20
N TYR A 72 -14.41 -2.29 10.57
CA TYR A 72 -14.00 -3.32 11.54
C TYR A 72 -13.43 -2.77 12.85
N PHE A 73 -13.04 -1.50 12.92
CA PHE A 73 -12.43 -0.90 14.11
C PHE A 73 -13.15 0.33 14.65
N LYS A 74 -14.18 0.84 13.98
CA LYS A 74 -15.00 1.91 14.53
C LYS A 74 -15.80 1.34 15.71
N LYS A 75 -15.47 1.76 16.93
CA LYS A 75 -16.28 1.47 18.11
C LYS A 75 -17.69 2.01 17.85
N LYS A 76 -18.72 1.17 18.03
CA LYS A 76 -20.08 1.69 18.22
C LYS A 76 -20.04 2.61 19.43
N SER A 77 -20.29 3.90 19.20
CA SER A 77 -20.69 4.80 20.26
C SER A 77 -22.05 4.32 20.75
N SER A 78 -22.06 3.59 21.87
CA SER A 78 -23.26 3.20 22.61
C SER A 78 -22.94 3.37 24.09
#